data_AF-A0A7Y3DU01-F1
#
_entry.id   AF-A0A7Y3DU01-F1
#
_cell.length_a   1.000
_cell.length_b   1.000
_cell.length_c   1.000
_cell.angle_alpha   90.00
_cell.angle_beta   90.00
_cell.angle_gamma   90.00
#
_symmetry.space_group_name_H-M   'P 1'
#
loop_
_entity.id
_entity.type
_entity.pdbx_description
1 polymer ?
#
loop_
_entity_poly.entity_id
_entity_poly.type
_entity_poly.pdbx_seq_one_letter_code
_entity_poly.pdbx_strand_id
1 'polypeptide(L)'
;MLFFLINNYLNLWQQWPGLASFFSHHGWFGLEALRSPLADDQITKGWFQLLSYFGAISLAILYVLWTHQQPLRKDAAVLSGFATYIIRAAFWIVLIIGFVDIIISFLRVENFLAPLIGEDLTQALGRPKFRGLYVHFPLILLSFVIAIFNRSLGFTWLAFLVVLAEFQIVISRFVFSYEQPFMGDLVRFWYAALFLFASAYTLAHEGHVRVDVLYSRFSKRNKAWTNTVGTLLLGLPLGWIILMTGMWDKTSSINSPLYSFEVSQSGYGLYVKYLMVGFLAVYAISMIVQFSSYLLDSVADLRQEPGGDQLAGES
;
A
#
# COMPACT_ATOMS: atom_id res chain seq x y z
N MET A 1 5.27 9.45 -7.61
CA MET A 1 5.01 8.35 -6.67
C MET A 1 6.07 7.24 -6.75
N LEU A 2 6.19 6.48 -7.85
CA LEU A 2 7.14 5.34 -7.94
C LEU A 2 8.58 5.73 -7.62
N PHE A 3 9.03 6.86 -8.15
CA PHE A 3 10.35 7.41 -7.84
C PHE A 3 10.55 7.72 -6.33
N PHE A 4 9.54 8.25 -5.65
CA PHE A 4 9.59 8.48 -4.20
C PHE A 4 9.78 7.18 -3.42
N LEU A 5 9.08 6.10 -3.81
CA LEU A 5 9.22 4.80 -3.17
C LEU A 5 10.61 4.19 -3.39
N ILE A 6 11.16 4.30 -4.61
CA ILE A 6 12.53 3.86 -4.90
C ILE A 6 13.52 4.65 -4.05
N ASN A 7 13.36 5.97 -3.98
CA ASN A 7 14.22 6.83 -3.19
C ASN A 7 14.17 6.49 -1.69
N ASN A 8 12.97 6.27 -1.16
CA ASN A 8 12.80 5.80 0.21
C ASN A 8 13.50 4.46 0.44
N TYR A 9 13.38 3.51 -0.50
CA TYR A 9 14.08 2.23 -0.42
C TYR A 9 15.61 2.42 -0.35
N LEU A 10 16.16 3.29 -1.20
CA LEU A 10 17.59 3.61 -1.22
C LEU A 10 18.05 4.23 0.12
N ASN A 11 17.26 5.14 0.69
CA ASN A 11 17.60 5.78 1.97
C ASN A 11 17.54 4.79 3.14
N LEU A 12 16.50 3.96 3.19
CA LEU A 12 16.23 3.10 4.35
C LEU A 12 17.08 1.82 4.34
N TRP A 13 17.11 1.09 3.22
CA TRP A 13 17.81 -0.20 3.13
C TRP A 13 19.22 -0.08 2.58
N GLN A 14 19.45 0.79 1.60
CA GLN A 14 20.78 0.97 1.00
C GLN A 14 21.64 2.05 1.70
N GLN A 15 21.10 2.71 2.73
CA GLN A 15 21.81 3.72 3.53
C GLN A 15 22.35 4.88 2.68
N TRP A 16 21.58 5.29 1.66
CA TRP A 16 21.87 6.51 0.90
C TRP A 16 21.61 7.75 1.78
N PRO A 17 22.29 8.87 1.52
CA PRO A 17 22.26 10.00 2.44
C PRO A 17 20.90 10.72 2.46
N GLY A 18 20.10 10.57 1.40
CA GLY A 18 18.90 11.39 1.23
C GLY A 18 19.24 12.80 0.74
N LEU A 19 18.27 13.45 0.08
CA LEU A 19 18.48 14.82 -0.40
C LEU A 19 18.63 15.85 0.72
N ALA A 20 17.93 15.66 1.85
CA ALA A 20 18.01 16.60 2.97
C ALA A 20 19.43 16.66 3.55
N SER A 21 20.05 15.50 3.82
CA SER A 21 21.44 15.44 4.30
C SER A 21 22.44 15.86 3.22
N PHE A 22 22.19 15.54 1.95
CA PHE A 22 23.04 15.98 0.84
C PHE A 22 23.04 17.52 0.68
N PHE A 23 21.88 18.17 0.76
CA PHE A 23 21.78 19.63 0.69
C PHE A 23 22.36 20.31 1.93
N SER A 24 22.14 19.74 3.11
CA SER A 24 22.76 20.18 4.36
C SER A 24 24.29 20.12 4.30
N HIS A 25 24.87 19.07 3.70
CA HIS A 25 26.32 18.98 3.49
C HIS A 25 26.88 20.12 2.62
N HIS A 26 26.14 20.57 1.62
CA HIS A 26 26.54 21.66 0.73
C HIS A 26 26.12 23.06 1.23
N GLY A 27 25.42 23.14 2.37
CA GLY A 27 24.88 24.41 2.89
C GLY A 27 23.80 25.02 1.99
N TRP A 28 23.11 24.20 1.19
CA TRP A 28 22.07 24.68 0.28
C TRP A 28 20.74 24.86 1.02
N PHE A 29 19.93 25.80 0.53
CA PHE A 29 18.56 26.07 1.01
C PHE A 29 18.45 26.46 2.50
N GLY A 30 19.54 26.92 3.12
CA GLY A 30 19.53 27.37 4.52
C GLY A 30 19.36 26.26 5.55
N LEU A 31 19.63 25.01 5.16
CA LEU A 31 19.59 23.86 6.07
C LEU A 31 20.76 23.88 7.05
N GLU A 32 20.51 23.46 8.30
CA GLU A 32 21.56 23.33 9.32
C GLU A 32 22.67 22.41 8.84
N ALA A 33 23.92 22.74 9.14
CA ALA A 33 25.06 21.90 8.77
C ALA A 33 25.05 20.57 9.52
N LEU A 34 25.35 19.47 8.83
CA LEU A 34 25.50 18.16 9.45
C LEU A 34 26.59 18.19 10.53
N ARG A 35 26.33 17.51 11.66
CA ARG A 35 27.33 17.32 12.73
C ARG A 35 28.59 16.58 12.26
N SER A 36 28.44 15.70 11.28
CA SER A 36 29.54 14.99 10.62
C SER A 36 29.38 15.11 9.11
N PRO A 37 30.41 15.55 8.37
CA PRO A 37 30.34 15.65 6.91
C PRO A 37 30.11 14.27 6.28
N LEU A 38 29.45 14.25 5.11
CA LEU A 38 29.26 13.04 4.33
C LEU A 38 30.59 12.54 3.79
N ALA A 39 30.78 11.22 3.75
CA ALA A 39 31.93 10.61 3.08
C ALA A 39 31.81 10.74 1.54
N ASP A 40 32.92 10.68 0.82
CA ASP A 40 32.96 10.88 -0.65
C ASP A 40 32.04 9.93 -1.44
N ASP A 41 31.91 8.68 -0.99
CA ASP A 41 30.95 7.70 -1.55
C ASP A 41 29.49 8.15 -1.37
N GLN A 42 29.16 8.72 -0.20
CA GLN A 42 27.82 9.23 0.12
C GLN A 42 27.52 10.49 -0.68
N ILE A 43 28.50 11.37 -0.91
CA ILE A 43 28.34 12.55 -1.77
C ILE A 43 28.01 12.11 -3.21
N THR A 44 28.73 11.12 -3.72
CA THR A 44 28.50 10.56 -5.06
C THR A 44 27.08 9.99 -5.20
N LYS A 45 26.64 9.20 -4.21
CA LYS A 45 25.25 8.69 -4.13
C LYS A 45 24.22 9.82 -4.07
N GLY A 46 24.50 10.89 -3.33
CA GLY A 46 23.63 12.07 -3.25
C GLY A 46 23.45 12.76 -4.61
N TRP A 47 24.50 12.86 -5.43
CA TRP A 47 24.39 13.37 -6.80
C TRP A 47 23.53 12.48 -7.70
N PHE A 48 23.74 11.16 -7.67
CA PHE A 48 22.88 10.23 -8.40
C PHE A 48 21.42 10.35 -7.96
N GLN A 49 21.19 10.51 -6.66
CA GLN A 49 19.87 10.70 -6.09
C GLN A 49 19.22 11.98 -6.62
N LEU A 50 19.93 13.11 -6.59
CA LEU A 50 19.44 14.39 -7.13
C LEU A 50 19.13 14.30 -8.63
N LEU A 51 20.06 13.76 -9.43
CA LEU A 51 19.87 13.58 -10.88
C LEU A 51 18.66 12.72 -11.20
N SER A 52 18.39 11.71 -10.38
CA SER A 52 17.26 10.82 -10.59
C SER A 52 15.90 11.50 -10.37
N TYR A 53 15.79 12.56 -9.56
CA TYR A 53 14.58 13.40 -9.50
C TYR A 53 14.35 14.17 -10.80
N PHE A 54 15.40 14.80 -11.34
CA PHE A 54 15.33 15.48 -12.63
C PHE A 54 14.98 14.48 -13.74
N GLY A 55 15.62 13.31 -13.74
CA GLY A 55 15.31 12.22 -14.67
C GLY A 55 13.84 11.79 -14.60
N ALA A 56 13.26 11.67 -13.41
CA ALA A 56 11.84 11.34 -13.25
C ALA A 56 10.91 12.40 -13.86
N ILE A 57 11.22 13.70 -13.67
CA ILE A 57 10.47 14.81 -14.28
C ILE A 57 10.62 14.79 -15.80
N SER A 58 11.85 14.64 -16.30
CA SER A 58 12.13 14.55 -17.73
C SER A 58 11.40 13.38 -18.38
N LEU A 59 11.39 12.19 -17.75
CA LEU A 59 10.64 11.03 -18.26
C LEU A 59 9.14 11.29 -18.32
N ALA A 60 8.57 11.97 -17.32
CA ALA A 60 7.16 12.33 -17.33
C ALA A 60 6.84 13.31 -18.47
N ILE A 61 7.68 14.33 -18.69
CA ILE A 61 7.53 15.27 -19.80
C ILE A 61 7.65 14.55 -21.14
N LEU A 62 8.67 13.70 -21.31
CA LEU A 62 8.88 12.94 -22.54
C LEU A 62 7.71 11.99 -22.83
N TYR A 63 7.16 11.33 -21.80
CA TYR A 63 5.96 10.51 -21.94
C TYR A 63 4.80 11.33 -22.50
N VAL A 64 4.48 12.47 -21.89
CA VAL A 64 3.38 13.35 -22.34
C VAL A 64 3.59 13.86 -23.76
N LEU A 65 4.82 14.24 -24.12
CA LEU A 65 5.14 14.69 -25.48
C LEU A 65 4.98 13.55 -26.50
N TRP A 66 5.37 12.34 -26.13
CA TRP A 66 5.28 11.18 -27.00
C TRP A 66 3.83 10.69 -27.17
N THR A 67 3.00 10.80 -26.13
CA THR A 67 1.61 10.35 -26.13
C THR A 67 0.58 11.47 -26.35
N HIS A 68 0.98 12.62 -26.88
CA HIS A 68 0.11 13.81 -27.03
C HIS A 68 -1.21 13.57 -27.80
N GLN A 69 -1.30 12.54 -28.64
CA GLN A 69 -2.52 12.18 -29.38
C GLN A 69 -3.43 11.20 -28.63
N GLN A 70 -2.99 10.65 -27.51
CA GLN A 70 -3.79 9.71 -26.73
C GLN A 70 -4.87 10.45 -25.93
N PRO A 71 -6.11 9.92 -25.88
CA PRO A 71 -7.18 10.50 -25.08
C PRO A 71 -6.91 10.28 -23.59
N LEU A 72 -7.26 11.28 -22.76
CA LEU A 72 -7.04 11.23 -21.32
C LEU A 72 -7.82 10.09 -20.66
N ARG A 73 -8.98 9.72 -21.22
CA ARG A 73 -9.76 8.56 -20.73
C ARG A 73 -9.00 7.24 -20.81
N LYS A 74 -8.14 7.09 -21.82
CA LYS A 74 -7.33 5.87 -21.95
C LYS A 74 -6.26 5.82 -20.86
N ASP A 75 -5.59 6.94 -20.60
CA ASP A 75 -4.64 7.03 -19.49
C ASP A 75 -5.33 6.80 -18.13
N ALA A 76 -6.53 7.35 -17.95
CA ALA A 76 -7.37 7.08 -16.78
C ALA A 76 -7.67 5.58 -16.62
N ALA A 77 -8.14 4.91 -17.67
CA ALA A 77 -8.43 3.48 -17.64
C ALA A 77 -7.19 2.63 -17.29
N VAL A 78 -6.01 3.00 -17.78
CA VAL A 78 -4.75 2.33 -17.42
C VAL A 78 -4.43 2.50 -15.93
N LEU A 79 -4.58 3.72 -15.39
CA LEU A 79 -4.35 3.98 -13.97
C LEU A 79 -5.37 3.25 -13.08
N SER A 80 -6.65 3.29 -13.41
CA SER A 80 -7.70 2.54 -12.69
C SER A 80 -7.44 1.03 -12.71
N GLY A 81 -7.04 0.49 -13.86
CA GLY A 81 -6.64 -0.92 -13.99
C GLY A 81 -5.43 -1.26 -13.11
N PHE A 82 -4.44 -0.37 -13.04
CA PHE A 82 -3.27 -0.53 -12.18
C PHE A 82 -3.63 -0.47 -10.69
N ALA A 83 -4.47 0.48 -10.25
CA ALA A 83 -4.96 0.54 -8.88
C ALA A 83 -5.72 -0.74 -8.50
N THR A 84 -6.61 -1.21 -9.38
CA THR A 84 -7.36 -2.46 -9.22
C THR A 84 -6.43 -3.67 -9.08
N TYR A 85 -5.36 -3.73 -9.87
CA TYR A 85 -4.34 -4.78 -9.76
C TYR A 85 -3.63 -4.74 -8.40
N ILE A 86 -3.19 -3.57 -7.93
CA ILE A 86 -2.54 -3.42 -6.62
C ILE A 86 -3.45 -3.93 -5.50
N ILE A 87 -4.72 -3.51 -5.51
CA ILE A 87 -5.73 -3.90 -4.52
C ILE A 87 -5.95 -5.42 -4.54
N ARG A 88 -5.99 -6.02 -5.73
CA ARG A 88 -6.13 -7.48 -5.89
C ARG A 88 -4.92 -8.24 -5.38
N ALA A 89 -3.71 -7.77 -5.67
CA ALA A 89 -2.49 -8.36 -5.13
C ALA A 89 -2.48 -8.26 -3.60
N ALA A 90 -2.85 -7.10 -3.05
CA ALA A 90 -2.94 -6.88 -1.62
C ALA A 90 -3.93 -7.86 -0.94
N PHE A 91 -5.09 -8.13 -1.55
CA PHE A 91 -6.02 -9.16 -1.08
C PHE A 91 -5.36 -10.54 -0.99
N TRP A 92 -4.70 -10.99 -2.06
CA TRP A 92 -4.04 -12.31 -2.06
C TRP A 92 -2.88 -12.38 -1.06
N ILE A 93 -2.14 -11.30 -0.86
CA ILE A 93 -1.10 -11.18 0.17
C ILE A 93 -1.71 -11.44 1.55
N VAL A 94 -2.77 -10.72 1.89
CA VAL A 94 -3.45 -10.82 3.20
C VAL A 94 -4.02 -12.21 3.42
N LEU A 95 -4.67 -12.76 2.40
CA LEU A 95 -5.31 -14.07 2.49
C LEU A 95 -4.26 -15.16 2.74
N ILE A 96 -3.26 -15.26 1.84
CA ILE A 96 -2.27 -16.33 1.89
C ILE A 96 -1.39 -16.22 3.12
N ILE A 97 -0.89 -15.02 3.44
CA ILE A 97 -0.05 -14.84 4.65
C ILE A 97 -0.87 -15.07 5.92
N GLY A 98 -2.11 -14.58 5.97
CA GLY A 98 -2.98 -14.81 7.12
C GLY A 98 -3.18 -16.30 7.41
N PHE A 99 -3.46 -17.08 6.37
CA PHE A 99 -3.61 -18.55 6.47
C PHE A 99 -2.30 -19.27 6.80
N VAL A 100 -1.19 -18.91 6.16
CA VAL A 100 0.08 -19.60 6.40
C VAL A 100 0.64 -19.27 7.79
N ASP A 101 0.59 -18.00 8.21
CA ASP A 101 1.12 -17.57 9.50
C ASP A 101 0.30 -18.12 10.68
N ILE A 102 -1.03 -18.24 10.55
CA ILE A 102 -1.84 -18.93 11.59
C ILE A 102 -1.47 -20.41 11.70
N ILE A 103 -1.24 -21.12 10.59
CA ILE A 103 -0.83 -22.53 10.62
C ILE A 103 0.53 -22.68 11.31
N ILE A 104 1.52 -21.88 10.92
CA ILE A 104 2.86 -21.93 11.52
C ILE A 104 2.78 -21.58 13.01
N SER A 105 1.99 -20.56 13.37
CA SER A 105 1.85 -20.11 14.76
C SER A 105 1.11 -21.12 15.62
N PHE A 106 0.04 -21.74 15.10
CA PHE A 106 -0.68 -22.82 15.78
C PHE A 106 0.23 -24.03 16.03
N LEU A 107 0.91 -24.54 14.99
CA LEU A 107 1.82 -25.68 15.13
C LEU A 107 2.95 -25.41 16.12
N ARG A 108 3.40 -24.16 16.21
CA ARG A 108 4.43 -23.75 17.17
C ARG A 108 3.89 -23.74 18.61
N VAL A 109 2.70 -23.18 18.83
CA VAL A 109 2.06 -23.11 20.16
C VAL A 109 1.80 -24.52 20.71
N GLU A 110 1.32 -25.42 19.87
CA GLU A 110 1.02 -26.81 20.24
C GLU A 110 2.27 -27.72 20.26
N ASN A 111 3.47 -27.17 20.05
CA ASN A 111 4.74 -27.90 19.96
C ASN A 111 4.80 -29.01 18.89
N PHE A 112 3.92 -28.97 17.88
CA PHE A 112 3.95 -29.89 16.74
C PHE A 112 4.93 -29.48 15.64
N LEU A 113 5.44 -28.24 15.69
CA LEU A 113 6.32 -27.72 14.66
C LEU A 113 7.71 -28.39 14.67
N ALA A 114 8.34 -28.52 15.84
CA ALA A 114 9.69 -29.10 15.95
C ALA A 114 9.78 -30.55 15.43
N PRO A 115 8.84 -31.46 15.75
CA PRO A 115 8.82 -32.80 15.17
C PRO A 115 8.67 -32.83 13.64
N LEU A 116 7.98 -31.86 13.05
CA LEU A 116 7.66 -31.86 11.62
C LEU A 116 8.81 -31.35 10.75
N ILE A 117 9.50 -30.31 11.21
CA ILE A 117 10.49 -29.57 10.41
C ILE A 117 11.88 -29.45 11.05
N GLY A 118 12.05 -30.00 12.25
CA GLY A 118 13.29 -29.94 13.03
C GLY A 118 13.37 -28.73 13.97
N GLU A 119 14.21 -28.87 15.00
CA GLU A 119 14.45 -27.86 16.04
C GLU A 119 15.06 -26.56 15.47
N ASP A 120 16.07 -26.68 14.60
CA ASP A 120 16.77 -25.54 14.03
C ASP A 120 15.84 -24.63 13.21
N LEU A 121 14.99 -25.23 12.37
CA LEU A 121 14.04 -24.47 11.55
C LEU A 121 12.91 -23.90 12.40
N THR A 122 12.48 -24.59 13.45
CA THR A 122 11.49 -24.10 14.41
C THR A 122 11.99 -22.85 15.14
N GLN A 123 13.23 -22.86 15.63
CA GLN A 123 13.86 -21.68 16.22
C GLN A 123 14.02 -20.56 15.20
N ALA A 124 14.41 -20.88 13.96
CA ALA A 124 14.54 -19.90 12.89
C ALA A 124 13.21 -19.21 12.57
N LEU A 125 12.11 -19.98 12.43
CA LEU A 125 10.76 -19.47 12.20
C LEU A 125 10.19 -18.68 13.38
N GLY A 126 10.77 -18.79 14.57
CA GLY A 126 10.46 -17.94 15.71
C GLY A 126 11.06 -16.53 15.63
N ARG A 127 12.01 -16.29 14.72
CA ARG A 127 12.64 -14.98 14.53
C ARG A 127 11.87 -14.16 13.49
N PRO A 128 11.41 -12.94 13.81
CA PRO A 128 10.59 -12.15 12.89
C PRO A 128 11.21 -11.91 11.53
N LYS A 129 12.49 -11.54 11.51
CA LYS A 129 13.24 -11.30 10.28
C LYS A 129 13.32 -12.55 9.39
N PHE A 130 13.48 -13.73 9.96
CA PHE A 130 13.57 -14.98 9.19
C PHE A 130 12.21 -15.36 8.61
N ARG A 131 11.15 -15.35 9.43
CA ARG A 131 9.79 -15.63 8.94
C ARG A 131 9.35 -14.61 7.88
N GLY A 132 9.66 -13.33 8.07
CA GLY A 132 9.40 -12.29 7.07
C GLY A 132 10.13 -12.53 5.74
N LEU A 133 11.44 -12.80 5.79
CA LEU A 133 12.26 -12.98 4.58
C LEU A 133 11.97 -14.27 3.83
N TYR A 134 11.81 -15.39 4.54
CA TYR A 134 11.74 -16.73 3.93
C TYR A 134 10.32 -17.29 3.81
N VAL A 135 9.35 -16.72 4.53
CA VAL A 135 7.93 -17.11 4.41
C VAL A 135 7.15 -15.98 3.77
N HIS A 136 7.15 -14.78 4.34
CA HIS A 136 6.22 -13.73 3.90
C HIS A 136 6.58 -13.17 2.52
N PHE A 137 7.83 -12.80 2.25
CA PHE A 137 8.19 -12.24 0.94
C PHE A 137 8.00 -13.20 -0.25
N PRO A 138 8.34 -14.50 -0.16
CA PRO A 138 7.99 -15.45 -1.21
C PRO A 138 6.48 -15.55 -1.46
N LEU A 139 5.68 -15.55 -0.38
CA LEU A 139 4.22 -15.53 -0.50
C LEU A 139 3.70 -14.22 -1.09
N ILE A 140 4.32 -13.08 -0.78
CA ILE A 140 3.99 -11.79 -1.42
C ILE A 140 4.21 -11.86 -2.92
N LEU A 141 5.36 -12.39 -3.36
CA LEU A 141 5.66 -12.55 -4.78
C LEU A 141 4.65 -13.49 -5.45
N LEU A 142 4.34 -14.62 -4.82
CA LEU A 142 3.32 -15.54 -5.29
C LEU A 142 1.95 -14.85 -5.42
N SER A 143 1.54 -14.05 -4.45
CA SER A 143 0.28 -13.30 -4.46
C SER A 143 0.21 -12.28 -5.60
N PHE A 144 1.32 -11.60 -5.93
CA PHE A 144 1.38 -10.73 -7.12
C PHE A 144 1.16 -11.51 -8.41
N VAL A 145 1.73 -12.72 -8.52
CA VAL A 145 1.55 -13.60 -9.68
C VAL A 145 0.11 -14.10 -9.78
N ILE A 146 -0.48 -14.58 -8.67
CA ILE A 146 -1.88 -15.02 -8.63
C ILE A 146 -2.82 -13.88 -9.04
N ALA A 147 -2.53 -12.66 -8.58
CA ALA A 147 -3.31 -11.49 -8.94
C ALA A 147 -3.23 -11.13 -10.43
N ILE A 148 -2.23 -11.59 -11.19
CA ILE A 148 -2.23 -11.39 -12.65
C ILE A 148 -3.29 -12.29 -13.31
N PHE A 149 -3.40 -13.54 -12.85
CA PHE A 149 -4.27 -14.54 -13.46
C PHE A 149 -5.72 -14.47 -12.99
N ASN A 150 -5.95 -14.13 -11.72
CA ASN A 150 -7.30 -14.02 -11.19
C ASN A 150 -7.84 -12.61 -11.42
N ARG A 151 -9.00 -12.47 -12.07
CA ARG A 151 -9.65 -11.17 -12.29
C ARG A 151 -10.73 -10.85 -11.25
N SER A 152 -11.22 -11.83 -10.49
CA SER A 152 -12.25 -11.58 -9.49
C SER A 152 -11.66 -11.02 -8.20
N LEU A 153 -12.35 -10.04 -7.63
CA LEU A 153 -12.00 -9.43 -6.36
C LEU A 153 -12.86 -10.10 -5.27
N GLY A 154 -12.25 -11.03 -4.54
CA GLY A 154 -12.90 -11.78 -3.47
C GLY A 154 -13.07 -11.02 -2.16
N PHE A 155 -13.15 -9.68 -2.16
CA PHE A 155 -13.17 -8.89 -0.92
C PHE A 155 -14.33 -9.23 0.02
N THR A 156 -15.50 -9.56 -0.55
CA THR A 156 -16.65 -10.04 0.22
C THR A 156 -16.34 -11.32 0.99
N TRP A 157 -15.47 -12.18 0.45
CA TRP A 157 -14.99 -13.37 1.15
C TRP A 157 -14.08 -13.03 2.33
N LEU A 158 -13.30 -11.95 2.27
CA LEU A 158 -12.49 -11.51 3.41
C LEU A 158 -13.39 -11.11 4.60
N ALA A 159 -14.49 -10.43 4.33
CA ALA A 159 -15.47 -10.08 5.37
C ALA A 159 -16.05 -11.34 6.03
N PHE A 160 -16.45 -12.32 5.22
CA PHE A 160 -16.92 -13.60 5.70
C PHE A 160 -15.88 -14.34 6.55
N LEU A 161 -14.61 -14.35 6.12
CA LEU A 161 -13.50 -14.96 6.87
C LEU A 161 -13.25 -14.28 8.22
N VAL A 162 -13.36 -12.95 8.29
CA VAL A 162 -13.27 -12.21 9.56
C VAL A 162 -14.39 -12.63 10.52
N VAL A 163 -15.64 -12.68 10.05
CA VAL A 163 -16.79 -13.11 10.86
C VAL A 163 -16.62 -14.55 11.32
N LEU A 164 -16.15 -15.45 10.43
CA LEU A 164 -15.90 -16.84 10.77
C LEU A 164 -14.79 -16.97 11.83
N ALA A 165 -13.70 -16.20 11.71
CA ALA A 165 -12.62 -16.20 12.69
C ALA A 165 -13.09 -15.70 14.06
N GLU A 166 -13.84 -14.60 14.10
CA GLU A 166 -14.44 -14.07 15.35
C GLU A 166 -15.39 -15.10 15.99
N PHE A 167 -16.23 -15.74 15.18
CA PHE A 167 -17.12 -16.79 15.66
C PHE A 167 -16.34 -17.98 16.24
N GLN A 168 -15.25 -18.41 15.60
CA GLN A 168 -14.37 -19.46 16.12
C GLN A 168 -13.71 -19.05 17.44
N ILE A 169 -13.27 -17.79 17.58
CA ILE A 169 -12.70 -17.25 18.83
C ILE A 169 -13.74 -17.30 19.95
N VAL A 170 -14.98 -16.86 19.69
CA VAL A 170 -16.07 -16.90 20.68
C VAL A 170 -16.34 -18.34 21.11
N ILE A 171 -16.44 -19.29 20.17
CA ILE A 171 -16.64 -20.70 20.51
C ILE A 171 -15.46 -21.25 21.33
N SER A 172 -14.21 -21.05 20.88
CA SER A 172 -13.04 -21.59 21.58
C SER A 172 -12.96 -21.04 23.00
N ARG A 173 -13.23 -19.74 23.18
CA ARG A 173 -13.15 -19.07 24.46
C ARG A 173 -14.26 -19.47 25.41
N PHE A 174 -15.52 -19.44 24.97
CA PHE A 174 -16.66 -19.62 25.87
C PHE A 174 -17.09 -21.09 26.02
N VAL A 175 -16.88 -21.93 25.01
CA VAL A 175 -17.23 -23.36 25.07
C VAL A 175 -16.06 -24.20 25.55
N PHE A 176 -14.86 -23.93 25.03
CA PHE A 176 -13.68 -24.75 25.29
C PHE A 176 -12.67 -24.12 26.26
N SER A 177 -12.90 -22.89 26.73
CA SER A 177 -11.97 -22.14 27.58
C SER A 177 -10.54 -22.06 27.01
N TYR A 178 -10.42 -22.06 25.67
CA TYR A 178 -9.17 -21.99 24.93
C TYR A 178 -9.04 -20.63 24.24
N GLU A 179 -7.96 -19.92 24.52
CA GLU A 179 -7.67 -18.60 23.96
C GLU A 179 -6.19 -18.53 23.55
N GLN A 180 -5.91 -18.07 22.34
CA GLN A 180 -4.55 -17.90 21.82
C GLN A 180 -4.32 -16.49 21.27
N PRO A 181 -3.14 -15.87 21.51
CA PRO A 181 -2.87 -14.52 21.05
C PRO A 181 -2.94 -14.35 19.52
N PHE A 182 -2.49 -15.35 18.75
CA PHE A 182 -2.47 -15.28 17.29
C PHE A 182 -3.88 -15.18 16.68
N MET A 183 -4.93 -15.67 17.36
CA MET A 183 -6.30 -15.63 16.85
C MET A 183 -6.79 -14.18 16.75
N GLY A 184 -6.57 -13.39 17.81
CA GLY A 184 -6.92 -11.97 17.81
C GLY A 184 -6.08 -11.15 16.84
N ASP A 185 -4.80 -11.48 16.70
CA ASP A 185 -3.93 -10.81 15.73
C ASP A 185 -4.36 -11.11 14.27
N LEU A 186 -4.86 -12.32 13.99
CA LEU A 186 -5.38 -12.68 12.65
C LEU A 186 -6.59 -11.82 12.28
N VAL A 187 -7.54 -11.69 13.20
CA VAL A 187 -8.73 -10.86 12.99
C VAL A 187 -8.33 -9.42 12.72
N ARG A 188 -7.44 -8.84 13.55
CA ARG A 188 -6.94 -7.47 13.33
C ARG A 188 -6.26 -7.31 11.98
N PHE A 189 -5.48 -8.31 11.56
CA PHE A 189 -4.79 -8.32 10.28
C PHE A 189 -5.77 -8.30 9.10
N TRP A 190 -6.75 -9.22 9.10
CA TRP A 190 -7.77 -9.28 8.06
C TRP A 190 -8.72 -8.08 8.08
N TYR A 191 -9.10 -7.59 9.26
CA TYR A 191 -9.97 -6.42 9.40
C TYR A 191 -9.29 -5.14 8.91
N ALA A 192 -8.01 -4.93 9.26
CA ALA A 192 -7.25 -3.77 8.77
C ALA A 192 -7.13 -3.78 7.24
N ALA A 193 -6.86 -4.95 6.65
CA ALA A 193 -6.82 -5.11 5.21
C ALA A 193 -8.18 -4.86 4.55
N LEU A 194 -9.27 -5.37 5.13
CA LEU A 194 -10.62 -5.14 4.65
C LEU A 194 -10.93 -3.65 4.60
N PHE A 195 -10.69 -2.92 5.70
CA PHE A 195 -10.99 -1.49 5.77
C PHE A 195 -10.16 -0.67 4.77
N LEU A 196 -8.85 -0.89 4.73
CA LEU A 196 -7.94 -0.11 3.90
C LEU A 196 -8.08 -0.43 2.40
N PHE A 197 -8.29 -1.68 2.03
CA PHE A 197 -8.36 -2.03 0.62
C PHE A 197 -9.77 -1.94 0.04
N ALA A 198 -10.82 -2.12 0.86
CA ALA A 198 -12.19 -1.87 0.41
C ALA A 198 -12.41 -0.41 0.04
N SER A 199 -11.81 0.55 0.75
CA SER A 199 -11.96 1.98 0.44
C SER A 199 -11.39 2.36 -0.94
N ALA A 200 -10.22 1.82 -1.32
CA ALA A 200 -9.67 2.03 -2.65
C ALA A 200 -10.48 1.29 -3.72
N TYR A 201 -11.01 0.10 -3.40
CA TYR A 201 -11.86 -0.68 -4.29
C TYR A 201 -13.20 0.00 -4.59
N THR A 202 -13.88 0.53 -3.57
CA THR A 202 -15.16 1.24 -3.72
C THR A 202 -14.98 2.50 -4.55
N LEU A 203 -13.86 3.21 -4.39
CA LEU A 203 -13.54 4.36 -5.25
C LEU A 203 -13.34 3.95 -6.72
N ALA A 204 -12.68 2.81 -6.98
CA ALA A 204 -12.46 2.31 -8.33
C ALA A 204 -13.74 1.87 -9.05
N HIS A 205 -14.73 1.37 -8.31
CA HIS A 205 -16.03 0.93 -8.85
C HIS A 205 -17.12 2.00 -8.74
N GLU A 206 -16.73 3.26 -8.52
CA GLU A 206 -17.64 4.39 -8.30
C GLU A 206 -18.67 4.22 -7.17
N GLY A 207 -18.56 3.17 -6.35
CA GLY A 207 -19.42 2.92 -5.19
C GLY A 207 -19.11 3.81 -3.99
N HIS A 208 -18.35 4.89 -4.17
CA HIS A 208 -18.22 5.92 -3.16
C HIS A 208 -19.54 6.69 -3.13
N VAL A 209 -20.10 6.88 -1.94
CA VAL A 209 -21.30 7.69 -1.78
C VAL A 209 -20.94 9.13 -2.14
N ARG A 210 -21.22 9.52 -3.38
CA ARG A 210 -21.27 10.93 -3.78
C ARG A 210 -22.45 11.54 -3.04
N VAL A 211 -22.38 12.82 -2.70
CA VAL A 211 -23.53 13.52 -2.09
C VAL A 211 -24.55 13.78 -3.22
N ASP A 212 -25.20 12.73 -3.70
CA ASP A 212 -25.98 12.70 -4.93
C ASP A 212 -27.09 13.76 -4.95
N VAL A 213 -27.58 14.15 -3.78
CA VAL A 213 -28.54 15.26 -3.62
C VAL A 213 -27.98 16.58 -4.15
N LEU A 214 -26.71 16.89 -3.90
CA LEU A 214 -26.05 18.11 -4.41
C LEU A 214 -25.74 17.98 -5.91
N TYR A 215 -25.33 16.79 -6.35
CA TYR A 215 -24.98 16.53 -7.76
C TYR A 215 -26.20 16.46 -8.67
N SER A 216 -27.39 16.10 -8.17
CA SER A 216 -28.62 15.99 -8.97
C SER A 216 -28.99 17.28 -9.72
N ARG A 217 -28.61 18.45 -9.19
CA ARG A 217 -28.88 19.77 -9.79
C ARG A 217 -27.74 20.31 -10.66
N PHE A 218 -26.59 19.62 -10.71
CA PHE A 218 -25.41 20.11 -11.40
C PHE A 218 -25.39 19.64 -12.86
N SER A 219 -25.04 20.53 -13.78
CA SER A 219 -24.71 20.17 -15.16
C SER A 219 -23.49 19.25 -15.20
N LYS A 220 -23.36 18.41 -16.24
CA LYS A 220 -22.19 17.51 -16.42
C LYS A 220 -20.85 18.24 -16.22
N ARG A 221 -20.73 19.44 -16.78
CA ARG A 221 -19.54 20.29 -16.66
C ARG A 221 -19.26 20.76 -15.23
N ASN A 222 -20.31 21.09 -14.46
CA ASN A 222 -20.14 21.49 -13.05
C ASN A 222 -19.74 20.29 -12.18
N LYS A 223 -20.31 19.10 -12.43
CA LYS A 223 -19.90 17.87 -11.76
C LYS A 223 -18.41 17.58 -11.99
N ALA A 224 -17.97 17.65 -13.24
CA ALA A 224 -16.57 17.44 -13.62
C ALA A 224 -15.62 18.46 -12.96
N TRP A 225 -16.01 19.74 -12.88
CA TRP A 225 -15.24 20.75 -12.15
C TRP A 225 -15.14 20.45 -10.66
N THR A 226 -16.25 20.14 -9.99
CA THR A 226 -16.25 19.81 -8.56
C THR A 226 -15.38 18.58 -8.27
N ASN A 227 -15.48 17.54 -9.10
CA ASN A 227 -14.66 16.33 -9.01
C ASN A 227 -13.17 16.63 -9.16
N THR A 228 -12.81 17.45 -10.16
CA THR A 228 -11.43 17.88 -10.42
C THR A 228 -10.86 18.63 -9.23
N VAL A 229 -11.58 19.64 -8.73
CA VAL A 229 -11.14 20.47 -7.60
C VAL A 229 -11.05 19.65 -6.31
N GLY A 230 -12.06 18.83 -6.00
CA GLY A 230 -12.07 17.97 -4.82
C GLY A 230 -10.91 16.97 -4.84
N THR A 231 -10.62 16.39 -6.00
CA THR A 231 -9.52 15.44 -6.15
C THR A 231 -8.15 16.12 -6.02
N LEU A 232 -8.00 17.32 -6.59
CA LEU A 232 -6.74 18.08 -6.53
C LEU A 232 -6.45 18.63 -5.14
N LEU A 233 -7.47 19.08 -4.41
CA LEU A 233 -7.30 19.74 -3.11
C LEU A 233 -7.38 18.77 -1.92
N LEU A 234 -8.17 17.70 -2.02
CA LEU A 234 -8.39 16.77 -0.91
C LEU A 234 -7.85 15.37 -1.22
N GLY A 235 -8.19 14.80 -2.37
CA GLY A 235 -7.84 13.40 -2.70
C GLY A 235 -6.33 13.15 -2.82
N LEU A 236 -5.68 13.79 -3.79
CA LEU A 236 -4.25 13.63 -4.02
C LEU A 236 -3.39 14.11 -2.85
N PRO A 237 -3.65 15.28 -2.23
CA PRO A 237 -2.85 15.75 -1.09
C PRO A 237 -2.94 14.81 0.11
N LEU A 238 -4.12 14.25 0.42
CA LEU A 238 -4.26 13.30 1.51
C LEU A 238 -3.37 12.06 1.32
N GLY A 239 -3.39 11.46 0.12
CA GLY A 239 -2.54 10.31 -0.18
C GLY A 239 -1.05 10.65 -0.06
N TRP A 240 -0.64 11.82 -0.56
CA TRP A 240 0.75 12.28 -0.44
C TRP A 240 1.17 12.59 0.99
N ILE A 241 0.29 13.18 1.82
CA ILE A 241 0.58 13.43 3.25
C ILE A 241 0.84 12.10 3.97
N ILE A 242 0.03 11.07 3.70
CA ILE A 242 0.24 9.74 4.30
C ILE A 242 1.61 9.16 3.90
N LEU A 243 1.97 9.21 2.62
CA LEU A 243 3.26 8.69 2.16
C LEU A 243 4.45 9.50 2.66
N MET A 244 4.38 10.83 2.56
CA MET A 244 5.46 11.72 2.94
C MET A 244 5.70 11.63 4.43
N THR A 245 4.69 11.85 5.28
CA THR A 245 4.85 11.81 6.74
C THR A 245 5.11 10.39 7.24
N GLY A 246 4.49 9.38 6.62
CA GLY A 246 4.66 7.98 7.02
C GLY A 246 6.03 7.40 6.66
N MET A 247 6.65 7.87 5.57
CA MET A 247 7.89 7.31 5.01
C MET A 247 9.05 8.31 4.90
N TRP A 248 8.98 9.47 5.56
CA TRP A 248 10.02 10.51 5.48
C TRP A 248 11.39 10.02 5.99
N ASP A 249 11.42 9.51 7.21
CA ASP A 249 12.63 9.11 7.93
C ASP A 249 12.57 7.64 8.34
N LYS A 250 13.72 7.11 8.79
CA LYS A 250 13.80 5.73 9.31
C LYS A 250 12.91 5.50 10.54
N THR A 251 12.65 6.55 11.31
CA THR A 251 11.82 6.51 12.53
C THR A 251 10.35 6.79 12.26
N SER A 252 9.98 7.15 11.02
CA SER A 252 8.59 7.42 10.67
C SER A 252 7.70 6.19 10.85
N SER A 253 6.40 6.45 11.04
CA SER A 253 5.43 5.44 11.44
C SER A 253 5.32 4.24 10.51
N ILE A 254 5.66 4.38 9.21
CA ILE A 254 5.65 3.27 8.25
C ILE A 254 7.02 2.59 8.15
N ASN A 255 8.10 3.37 8.03
CA ASN A 255 9.44 2.84 7.82
C ASN A 255 9.97 2.04 9.02
N SER A 256 9.76 2.53 10.24
CA SER A 256 10.32 1.91 11.45
C SER A 256 9.82 0.47 11.67
N PRO A 257 8.50 0.19 11.63
CA PRO A 257 7.98 -1.18 11.76
C PRO A 257 8.41 -2.10 10.61
N LEU A 258 8.46 -1.59 9.37
CA LEU A 258 8.89 -2.36 8.20
C LEU A 258 10.37 -2.74 8.25
N TYR A 259 11.24 -1.85 8.71
CA TYR A 259 12.68 -2.10 8.80
C TYR A 259 13.01 -3.06 9.95
N SER A 260 12.33 -2.92 11.09
CA SER A 260 12.58 -3.74 12.28
C SER A 260 11.87 -5.10 12.28
N PHE A 261 10.98 -5.36 11.31
CA PHE A 261 10.05 -6.51 11.35
C PHE A 261 9.28 -6.56 12.67
N GLU A 262 8.63 -5.45 13.01
CA GLU A 262 7.89 -5.34 14.26
C GLU A 262 6.77 -6.41 14.35
N VAL A 263 6.66 -7.02 15.53
CA VAL A 263 5.67 -8.05 15.85
C VAL A 263 4.85 -7.67 17.06
N SER A 264 3.75 -8.39 17.28
CA SER A 264 2.95 -8.26 18.50
C SER A 264 3.81 -8.56 19.74
N GLN A 265 3.55 -7.85 20.84
CA GLN A 265 4.25 -8.08 22.11
C GLN A 265 3.73 -9.33 22.85
N SER A 266 2.68 -9.95 22.33
CA SER A 266 2.20 -11.24 22.83
C SER A 266 3.16 -12.35 22.41
N GLY A 267 3.65 -13.15 23.36
CA GLY A 267 4.74 -14.12 23.16
C GLY A 267 4.50 -15.17 22.06
N TYR A 268 3.25 -15.43 21.68
CA TYR A 268 2.85 -16.34 20.60
C TYR A 268 1.86 -15.69 19.62
N GLY A 269 1.97 -14.37 19.41
CA GLY A 269 1.18 -13.64 18.42
C GLY A 269 1.59 -13.93 16.98
N LEU A 270 0.86 -13.34 16.02
CA LEU A 270 1.24 -13.42 14.61
C LEU A 270 2.40 -12.47 14.28
N TYR A 271 3.15 -12.84 13.25
CA TYR A 271 4.34 -12.13 12.80
C TYR A 271 4.02 -11.14 11.66
N VAL A 272 2.82 -10.57 11.68
CA VAL A 272 2.25 -9.79 10.57
C VAL A 272 2.11 -8.30 10.85
N LYS A 273 2.45 -7.82 12.06
CA LYS A 273 2.24 -6.42 12.46
C LYS A 273 2.97 -5.44 11.52
N TYR A 274 4.22 -5.73 11.15
CA TYR A 274 4.94 -4.90 10.16
C TYR A 274 4.21 -4.83 8.80
N LEU A 275 3.56 -5.91 8.36
CA LEU A 275 2.76 -5.92 7.13
C LEU A 275 1.50 -5.08 7.26
N MET A 276 0.86 -5.06 8.43
CA MET A 276 -0.31 -4.21 8.69
C MET A 276 0.03 -2.73 8.49
N VAL A 277 1.21 -2.31 8.94
CA VAL A 277 1.70 -0.95 8.71
C VAL A 277 1.97 -0.73 7.21
N GLY A 278 2.47 -1.75 6.51
CA GLY A 278 2.59 -1.75 5.05
C GLY A 278 1.26 -1.56 4.31
N PHE A 279 0.13 -1.99 4.87
CA PHE A 279 -1.20 -1.76 4.26
C PHE A 279 -1.53 -0.28 4.13
N LEU A 280 -1.06 0.56 5.05
CA LEU A 280 -1.25 2.00 4.96
C LEU A 280 -0.50 2.60 3.76
N ALA A 281 0.71 2.11 3.48
CA ALA A 281 1.47 2.51 2.29
C ALA A 281 0.77 2.05 1.00
N VAL A 282 0.33 0.78 0.96
CA VAL A 282 -0.41 0.23 -0.19
C VAL A 282 -1.71 1.00 -0.45
N TYR A 283 -2.45 1.34 0.61
CA TYR A 283 -3.64 2.19 0.54
C TYR A 283 -3.33 3.57 -0.03
N ALA A 284 -2.32 4.27 0.49
CA ALA A 284 -1.97 5.60 -0.01
C ALA A 284 -1.53 5.56 -1.48
N ILE A 285 -0.78 4.53 -1.88
CA ILE A 285 -0.37 4.29 -3.27
C ILE A 285 -1.59 4.06 -4.17
N SER A 286 -2.47 3.11 -3.81
CA SER A 286 -3.64 2.80 -4.64
C SER A 286 -4.59 3.99 -4.75
N MET A 287 -4.77 4.76 -3.67
CA MET A 287 -5.60 5.97 -3.68
C MET A 287 -4.99 7.09 -4.53
N ILE A 288 -3.68 7.33 -4.48
CA ILE A 288 -3.04 8.34 -5.35
C ILE A 288 -3.24 7.96 -6.82
N VAL A 289 -3.04 6.68 -7.17
CA VAL A 289 -3.24 6.18 -8.54
C VAL A 289 -4.71 6.34 -8.95
N GLN A 290 -5.66 5.94 -8.10
CA GLN A 290 -7.09 6.02 -8.39
C GLN A 290 -7.58 7.46 -8.51
N PHE A 291 -7.14 8.36 -7.63
CA PHE A 291 -7.45 9.79 -7.73
C PHE A 291 -6.82 10.41 -8.99
N SER A 292 -5.62 9.98 -9.39
CA SER A 292 -5.04 10.42 -10.65
C SER A 292 -5.88 9.96 -11.84
N SER A 293 -6.38 8.73 -11.82
CA SER A 293 -7.35 8.23 -12.82
C SER A 293 -8.61 9.11 -12.86
N TYR A 294 -9.22 9.37 -11.71
CA TYR A 294 -10.46 10.14 -11.62
C TYR A 294 -10.29 11.59 -12.06
N LEU A 295 -9.12 12.19 -11.77
CA LEU A 295 -8.74 13.51 -12.24
C LEU A 295 -8.66 13.55 -13.76
N LEU A 296 -7.99 12.58 -14.39
CA LEU A 296 -7.85 12.50 -15.84
C LEU A 296 -9.21 12.33 -16.53
N ASP A 297 -10.07 11.47 -16.00
CA ASP A 297 -11.41 11.25 -16.56
C ASP A 297 -12.31 12.50 -16.40
N SER A 298 -12.28 13.15 -15.24
CA SER A 298 -13.00 14.41 -15.01
C SER A 298 -12.50 15.54 -15.94
N VAL A 299 -11.20 15.61 -16.22
CA VAL A 299 -10.65 16.58 -17.19
C VAL A 299 -11.04 16.20 -18.62
N ALA A 300 -11.12 14.91 -18.96
CA ALA A 300 -11.60 14.44 -20.26
C ALA A 300 -13.05 14.88 -20.52
N ASP A 301 -13.92 14.83 -19.50
CA ASP A 301 -15.28 15.37 -19.56
C ASP A 301 -15.30 16.88 -19.83
N LEU A 302 -14.40 17.64 -19.19
CA LEU A 302 -14.27 19.09 -19.43
C LEU A 302 -13.77 19.42 -20.84
N ARG A 303 -12.94 18.54 -21.43
CA ARG A 303 -12.47 18.63 -22.82
C ARG A 303 -13.45 18.08 -23.84
N GLN A 304 -14.59 17.55 -23.39
CA GLN A 304 -15.61 16.93 -24.24
C GLN A 304 -15.05 15.75 -25.08
N GLU A 305 -14.13 14.98 -24.50
CA GLU A 305 -13.63 13.77 -25.16
C GLU A 305 -14.75 12.72 -25.28
N PRO A 306 -14.87 12.04 -26.44
CA PRO A 306 -15.92 11.04 -26.67
C PRO A 306 -15.84 9.89 -25.64
N GLY A 307 -16.99 9.32 -25.28
CA GLY A 307 -17.09 8.20 -24.32
C GLY A 307 -17.61 8.56 -22.91
N GLY A 308 -17.89 9.84 -22.62
CA GLY A 308 -18.37 10.27 -21.30
C GLY A 308 -19.81 9.88 -20.96
N ASP A 309 -20.59 9.43 -21.94
CA ASP A 309 -22.00 9.09 -21.74
C ASP A 309 -22.24 7.65 -21.24
N GLN A 310 -21.19 6.81 -21.15
CA GLN A 310 -21.35 5.41 -20.73
C GLN A 310 -21.35 5.23 -19.20
N LEU A 311 -20.76 6.14 -18.42
CA LEU A 311 -20.74 6.05 -16.94
C LEU A 311 -21.97 6.65 -16.26
N ALA A 312 -22.79 7.42 -16.98
CA ALA A 312 -24.00 8.04 -16.44
C ALA A 312 -25.28 7.23 -16.71
N GLY A 313 -25.18 6.08 -17.40
CA GLY A 313 -26.31 5.32 -17.92
C GLY A 313 -26.57 3.95 -17.26
N GLU A 314 -25.73 3.52 -16.32
CA GLU A 314 -25.88 2.23 -15.61
C GLU A 314 -26.08 2.43 -14.09
N SER A 315 -26.74 3.52 -13.69
CA SER A 315 -27.24 3.76 -12.34
C SER A 315 -28.58 3.07 -12.09
#